data_AF-A0A2N2IFP8-F1
#
_entry.id   AF-A0A2N2IFP8-F1
#
_cell.length_a   1.000
_cell.length_b   1.000
_cell.length_c   1.000
_cell.angle_alpha   90.00
_cell.angle_beta   90.00
_cell.angle_gamma   90.00
#
_symmetry.space_group_name_H-M   'P 1'
#
loop_
_entity.id
_entity.type
_entity.pdbx_description
1 polymer ?
#
loop_
_entity_poly.entity_id
_entity_poly.type
_entity_poly.pdbx_seq_one_letter_code
_entity_poly.pdbx_strand_id
1 'polypeptide(L)'
;MDAGELKRIFSALTPCRAKCAPGMTPTVVFLLFFRPDDWQILTIQKTNTVGYPWANQVALPGGHVDPGDTSALSAAFRELEEETGIGADELEVFGSIGHFPTIANKDIEVFAGYWKLARSLE
;
A
#
# COMPACT_ATOMS: atom_id res chain seq x y z
N MET A 1 -1.35 21.47 4.82
CA MET A 1 -0.36 20.44 5.19
C MET A 1 0.32 19.99 3.93
N ASP A 2 1.64 20.14 3.84
CA ASP A 2 2.41 19.67 2.68
C ASP A 2 2.89 18.21 2.85
N ALA A 3 3.47 17.64 1.81
CA ALA A 3 3.99 16.27 1.84
C ALA A 3 5.07 16.06 2.91
N GLY A 4 5.87 17.09 3.23
CA GLY A 4 6.91 17.03 4.25
C GLY A 4 6.34 16.99 5.67
N GLU A 5 5.24 17.69 5.92
CA GLU A 5 4.49 17.60 7.17
C GLU A 5 3.80 16.24 7.33
N LEU A 6 3.20 15.71 6.26
CA LEU A 6 2.62 14.36 6.27
C LEU A 6 3.69 13.30 6.58
N LYS A 7 4.86 13.40 5.96
CA LYS A 7 6.00 12.52 6.24
C LYS A 7 6.46 12.60 7.69
N ARG A 8 6.49 13.80 8.29
CA ARG A 8 6.82 13.99 9.71
C ARG A 8 5.81 13.31 10.63
N ILE A 9 4.52 13.40 10.33
CA ILE A 9 3.47 12.70 11.07
C ILE A 9 3.70 11.19 11.01
N PHE A 10 3.89 10.63 9.82
CA PHE A 10 4.16 9.19 9.66
C PHE A 10 5.47 8.73 10.31
N SER A 11 6.49 9.59 10.33
CA SER A 11 7.76 9.30 11.01
C SER A 11 7.63 9.34 12.55
N ALA A 12 6.71 10.16 13.07
CA ALA A 12 6.42 10.27 14.51
C ALA A 12 5.45 9.20 15.00
N LEU A 13 4.56 8.72 14.13
CA LEU A 13 3.77 7.51 14.34
C LEU A 13 4.75 6.33 14.33
N THR A 14 5.26 6.00 15.51
CA THR A 14 6.20 4.89 15.71
C THR A 14 5.61 3.66 15.02
N PRO A 15 6.24 3.14 13.94
CA PRO A 15 5.69 1.98 13.25
C PRO A 15 5.58 0.85 14.26
N CYS A 16 4.42 0.22 14.34
CA CYS A 16 4.32 -1.05 15.02
C CYS A 16 5.20 -2.03 14.24
N ARG A 17 6.47 -2.17 14.65
CA ARG A 17 7.45 -3.12 14.11
C ARG A 17 7.11 -4.57 14.51
N ALA A 18 5.82 -4.88 14.67
CA ALA A 18 5.40 -6.26 14.79
C ALA A 18 5.83 -6.98 13.52
N LYS A 19 6.56 -8.08 13.64
CA LYS A 19 6.91 -8.92 12.50
C LYS A 19 5.66 -9.65 12.03
N CYS A 20 5.72 -10.17 10.81
CA CYS A 20 4.70 -11.08 10.29
C CYS A 20 4.35 -12.17 11.30
N ALA A 21 3.06 -12.32 11.60
CA ALA A 21 2.59 -13.30 12.57
C ALA A 21 2.89 -14.73 12.07
N PRO A 22 3.40 -15.63 12.94
CA PRO A 22 3.75 -16.99 12.53
C PRO A 22 2.57 -17.73 11.89
N GLY A 23 2.80 -18.36 10.74
CA GLY A 23 1.79 -19.17 10.04
C GLY A 23 0.79 -18.39 9.18
N MET A 24 0.91 -17.06 9.10
CA MET A 24 0.09 -16.24 8.21
C MET A 24 0.74 -16.08 6.83
N THR A 25 -0.08 -15.87 5.80
CA THR A 25 0.42 -15.55 4.46
C THR A 25 0.81 -14.06 4.41
N PRO A 26 2.07 -13.72 4.05
CA PRO A 26 2.48 -12.34 3.86
C PRO A 26 1.70 -11.68 2.72
N THR A 27 1.22 -10.48 2.95
CA THR A 27 0.49 -9.67 1.99
C THR A 27 0.90 -8.23 2.20
N VAL A 28 0.91 -7.42 1.14
CA VAL A 28 1.36 -6.03 1.18
C VAL A 28 0.33 -5.14 0.53
N VAL A 29 0.18 -3.93 1.06
CA VAL A 29 -0.65 -2.89 0.41
C VAL A 29 0.00 -1.52 0.53
N PHE A 30 -0.39 -0.62 -0.38
CA PHE A 30 0.00 0.77 -0.38
C PHE A 30 -1.15 1.68 0.06
N LEU A 31 -0.92 2.46 1.13
CA LEU A 31 -1.73 3.59 1.52
C LEU A 31 -1.11 4.87 0.92
N LEU A 32 -1.58 5.27 -0.25
CA LEU A 32 -1.03 6.43 -0.96
C LEU A 32 -1.92 7.64 -0.84
N PHE A 33 -1.32 8.74 -0.38
CA PHE A 33 -1.94 10.04 -0.32
C PHE A 33 -1.60 10.86 -1.56
N PHE A 34 -2.53 11.67 -2.03
CA PHE A 34 -2.31 12.59 -3.15
C PHE A 34 -3.21 13.84 -3.04
N ARG A 35 -3.01 14.81 -3.94
CA ARG A 35 -3.68 16.13 -3.94
C ARG A 35 -3.49 16.87 -2.59
N PRO A 36 -2.33 17.49 -2.32
CA PRO A 36 -2.05 18.08 -0.99
C PRO A 36 -2.97 19.23 -0.56
N ASP A 37 -3.67 19.86 -1.52
CA ASP A 37 -4.68 20.88 -1.26
C ASP A 37 -6.05 20.29 -0.87
N ASP A 38 -6.30 19.03 -1.23
CA ASP A 38 -7.50 18.23 -0.91
C ASP A 38 -7.10 16.76 -0.81
N TRP A 39 -6.57 16.38 0.36
CA TRP A 39 -5.93 15.08 0.54
C TRP A 39 -6.88 13.92 0.21
N GLN A 40 -6.47 13.10 -0.75
CA GLN A 40 -7.20 11.89 -1.18
C GLN A 40 -6.33 10.65 -0.99
N ILE A 41 -6.98 9.49 -0.90
CA ILE A 41 -6.32 8.18 -0.81
C ILE A 41 -6.60 7.40 -2.08
N LEU A 42 -5.57 6.78 -2.65
CA LEU A 42 -5.73 5.89 -3.79
C LEU A 42 -6.38 4.58 -3.34
N THR A 43 -7.46 4.21 -4.03
CA THR A 43 -8.14 2.92 -3.86
C THR A 43 -8.36 2.27 -5.20
N ILE A 44 -8.40 0.95 -5.22
CA ILE A 44 -8.76 0.13 -6.38
C ILE A 44 -10.04 -0.64 -6.12
N GLN A 45 -10.67 -1.13 -7.18
CA GLN A 45 -11.70 -2.16 -7.08
C GLN A 45 -11.08 -3.50 -7.42
N LYS A 46 -11.17 -4.47 -6.51
CA LYS A 46 -10.67 -5.82 -6.75
C LYS A 46 -11.45 -6.53 -7.86
N THR A 47 -10.75 -7.36 -8.64
CA THR A 47 -11.29 -8.01 -9.82
C THR A 47 -12.55 -8.84 -9.53
N ASN A 48 -13.48 -8.86 -10.47
CA ASN A 48 -14.74 -9.61 -10.34
C ASN A 48 -14.58 -11.08 -10.79
N THR A 49 -13.64 -11.79 -10.17
CA THR A 49 -13.36 -13.18 -10.52
C THR A 49 -14.25 -14.13 -9.71
N VAL A 50 -14.95 -15.05 -10.36
CA VAL A 50 -15.81 -16.04 -9.68
C VAL A 50 -14.96 -16.87 -8.71
N GLY A 51 -15.41 -16.95 -7.46
CA GLY A 51 -14.70 -17.68 -6.40
C GLY A 51 -13.58 -16.89 -5.71
N TYR A 52 -13.29 -15.65 -6.14
CA TYR A 52 -12.38 -14.76 -5.43
C TYR A 52 -13.09 -14.16 -4.21
N PRO A 53 -12.60 -14.37 -2.96
CA PRO A 53 -13.29 -13.95 -1.74
C PRO A 53 -13.55 -12.45 -1.61
N TRP A 54 -12.81 -11.63 -2.36
CA TRP A 54 -12.84 -10.17 -2.28
C TRP A 54 -13.31 -9.50 -3.59
N ALA A 55 -14.03 -10.24 -4.44
CA ALA A 55 -14.50 -9.72 -5.72
C ALA A 55 -15.35 -8.45 -5.55
N ASN A 56 -15.08 -7.43 -6.39
CA ASN A 56 -15.73 -6.11 -6.40
C ASN A 56 -15.53 -5.24 -5.14
N GLN A 57 -14.73 -5.66 -4.17
CA GLN A 57 -14.48 -4.85 -2.98
C GLN A 57 -13.56 -3.66 -3.31
N VAL A 58 -13.79 -2.53 -2.63
CA VAL A 58 -12.84 -1.42 -2.59
C VAL A 58 -11.67 -1.84 -1.69
N ALA A 59 -10.45 -1.67 -2.19
CA ALA A 59 -9.24 -2.03 -1.49
C ALA A 59 -8.14 -0.99 -1.71
N LEU A 60 -7.11 -1.05 -0.88
CA LEU A 60 -5.82 -0.47 -1.22
C LEU A 60 -5.13 -1.35 -2.28
N PRO A 61 -4.34 -0.75 -3.20
CA PRO A 61 -3.54 -1.53 -4.14
C PRO A 61 -2.52 -2.39 -3.40
N GLY A 62 -2.33 -3.62 -3.86
CA GLY A 62 -1.47 -4.59 -3.22
C GLY A 62 -1.96 -6.03 -3.33
N GLY A 63 -1.10 -6.96 -2.93
CA GLY A 63 -1.30 -8.38 -3.11
C GLY A 63 -0.34 -9.22 -2.28
N HIS A 64 -0.11 -10.46 -2.73
CA HIS A 64 0.76 -11.40 -2.02
C HIS A 64 2.23 -11.03 -2.22
N VAL A 65 3.06 -11.38 -1.24
CA VAL A 65 4.51 -11.36 -1.42
C VAL A 65 4.91 -12.69 -2.07
N ASP A 66 5.52 -12.62 -3.25
CA ASP A 66 5.96 -13.80 -3.98
C ASP A 66 7.37 -14.23 -3.56
N PRO A 67 7.73 -15.52 -3.72
CA PRO A 67 9.06 -16.02 -3.38
C PRO A 67 10.22 -15.33 -4.14
N GLY A 68 9.93 -14.72 -5.28
CA GLY A 68 10.90 -13.97 -6.09
C GLY A 68 11.07 -12.51 -5.69
N ASP A 69 10.19 -11.97 -4.83
CA ASP A 69 10.27 -10.58 -4.40
C ASP A 69 11.48 -10.37 -3.47
N THR A 70 12.28 -9.34 -3.76
CA THR A 70 13.50 -9.04 -2.99
C THR A 70 13.21 -8.50 -1.58
N SER A 71 12.00 -7.98 -1.37
CA SER A 71 11.47 -7.49 -0.10
C SER A 71 9.95 -7.31 -0.17
N ALA A 72 9.29 -7.17 0.98
CA ALA A 72 7.86 -6.81 1.04
C ALA A 72 7.56 -5.49 0.31
N LEU A 73 8.45 -4.50 0.42
CA LEU A 73 8.31 -3.24 -0.30
C LEU A 73 8.43 -3.43 -1.82
N SER A 74 9.33 -4.32 -2.29
CA SER A 74 9.44 -4.68 -3.71
C SER A 74 8.14 -5.30 -4.23
N ALA A 75 7.52 -6.18 -3.44
CA ALA A 75 6.22 -6.77 -3.77
C ALA A 75 5.13 -5.68 -3.85
N ALA A 76 5.12 -4.74 -2.90
CA ALA A 76 4.14 -3.66 -2.88
C ALA A 76 4.24 -2.77 -4.13
N PHE A 77 5.45 -2.46 -4.59
CA PHE A 77 5.66 -1.70 -5.82
C PHE A 77 5.22 -2.46 -7.06
N ARG A 78 5.58 -3.75 -7.16
CA ARG A 78 5.14 -4.62 -8.26
C ARG A 78 3.61 -4.66 -8.37
N GLU A 79 2.92 -4.92 -7.26
CA GLU A 79 1.45 -4.99 -7.23
C GLU A 79 0.81 -3.64 -7.58
N LEU A 80 1.36 -2.53 -7.08
CA LEU A 80 0.88 -1.19 -7.43
C LEU A 80 1.01 -0.93 -8.93
N GLU A 81 2.16 -1.26 -9.53
CA GLU A 81 2.40 -1.09 -10.95
C GLU A 81 1.46 -1.98 -11.79
N GLU A 82 1.27 -3.25 -11.41
CA GLU A 82 0.36 -4.18 -12.08
C GLU A 82 -1.11 -3.73 -12.02
N GLU A 83 -1.58 -3.24 -10.87
CA GLU A 83 -2.99 -2.87 -10.66
C GLU A 83 -3.33 -1.44 -11.14
N THR A 84 -2.35 -0.54 -11.17
CA THR A 84 -2.61 0.91 -11.40
C THR A 84 -1.70 1.56 -12.45
N GLY A 85 -0.59 0.92 -12.81
CA GLY A 85 0.44 1.51 -13.68
C GLY A 85 1.34 2.55 -13.01
N ILE A 86 1.19 2.79 -11.69
CA ILE A 86 1.99 3.79 -10.96
C ILE A 86 3.36 3.21 -10.60
N GLY A 87 4.41 3.87 -11.07
CA GLY A 87 5.79 3.48 -10.85
C GLY A 87 6.36 3.91 -9.49
N ALA A 88 7.41 3.22 -9.02
CA ALA A 88 8.08 3.55 -7.76
C ALA A 88 8.71 4.95 -7.77
N ASP A 89 9.16 5.43 -8.92
CA ASP A 89 9.73 6.75 -9.14
C ASP A 89 8.70 7.89 -9.04
N GLU A 90 7.41 7.58 -9.14
CA GLU A 90 6.30 8.50 -8.91
C GLU A 90 5.94 8.64 -7.43
N LEU A 91 6.53 7.84 -6.53
CA LEU A 91 6.20 7.85 -5.11
C LEU A 91 7.27 8.54 -4.26
N GLU A 92 6.83 9.05 -3.12
CA GLU A 92 7.67 9.29 -1.94
C GLU A 92 7.16 8.38 -0.81
N VAL A 93 7.90 7.32 -0.52
CA VAL A 93 7.51 6.34 0.52
C VAL A 93 7.93 6.85 1.90
N PHE A 94 6.98 6.84 2.84
CA PHE A 94 7.22 7.19 4.25
C PHE A 94 7.75 6.00 5.04
N GLY A 95 7.34 4.79 4.66
CA GLY A 95 7.75 3.54 5.27
C GLY A 95 6.55 2.64 5.60
N SER A 96 6.83 1.51 6.23
CA SER A 96 5.80 0.62 6.77
C SER A 96 5.14 1.27 8.00
N ILE A 97 3.82 1.21 8.08
CA ILE A 97 3.06 1.63 9.27
C ILE A 97 2.73 0.45 10.19
N GLY A 98 3.10 -0.77 9.78
CA GLY A 98 3.00 -1.98 10.58
C GLY A 98 2.32 -3.13 9.86
N HIS A 99 2.19 -4.23 10.60
CA HIS A 99 1.59 -5.49 10.18
C HIS A 99 0.19 -5.67 10.79
N PHE A 100 -0.76 -6.10 9.97
CA PHE A 100 -2.17 -6.23 10.31
C PHE A 100 -2.67 -7.66 10.01
N PRO A 101 -2.69 -8.55 11.03
CA PRO A 101 -3.29 -9.87 10.95
C PRO A 101 -4.79 -9.81 10.62
N THR A 102 -5.25 -10.70 9.75
CA THR A 102 -6.67 -10.81 9.35
C THR A 102 -7.23 -12.17 9.70
N ILE A 103 -8.56 -12.26 9.82
CA ILE A 103 -9.28 -13.53 9.99
C ILE A 103 -9.14 -14.48 8.80
N ALA A 104 -8.66 -13.99 7.65
CA ALA A 104 -8.43 -14.78 6.42
C ALA A 104 -6.99 -15.36 6.36
N ASN A 105 -6.30 -15.46 7.50
CA ASN A 105 -4.92 -15.93 7.62
C ASN A 105 -3.91 -15.13 6.77
N LYS A 106 -4.17 -13.84 6.57
CA LYS A 106 -3.24 -12.89 5.97
C LYS A 106 -2.60 -12.02 7.03
N ASP A 107 -1.33 -11.73 6.85
CA ASP A 107 -0.63 -10.68 7.56
C ASP A 107 -0.31 -9.57 6.56
N ILE A 108 -1.05 -8.46 6.67
CA ILE A 108 -0.93 -7.35 5.72
C ILE A 108 0.07 -6.34 6.26
N GLU A 109 1.22 -6.21 5.61
CA GLU A 109 2.13 -5.08 5.83
C GLU A 109 1.67 -3.87 5.01
N VAL A 110 1.45 -2.73 5.66
CA VAL A 110 0.95 -1.52 4.99
C VAL A 110 2.08 -0.53 4.84
N PHE A 111 2.39 -0.14 3.61
CA PHE A 111 3.31 0.95 3.31
C PHE A 111 2.55 2.24 3.05
N ALA A 112 2.95 3.32 3.72
CA ALA A 112 2.40 4.64 3.47
C ALA A 112 3.33 5.46 2.57
N GLY A 113 2.74 6.29 1.71
CA GLY A 113 3.51 7.18 0.86
C GLY A 113 2.68 8.28 0.23
N TYR A 114 3.35 9.14 -0.49
CA TYR A 114 2.78 10.21 -1.29
C TYR A 114 2.97 9.90 -2.77
N TRP A 115 1.88 9.90 -3.54
CA TRP A 115 1.96 9.84 -4.99
C TRP A 115 2.16 11.24 -5.54
N LYS A 116 3.35 11.48 -6.10
CA LYS A 116 3.74 12.75 -6.70
C LYS A 116 3.01 12.87 -8.05
N LEU A 117 1.75 13.33 -8.04
CA LEU A 117 1.09 13.66 -9.31
C LEU A 117 1.97 14.63 -10.08
N ALA A 118 2.32 14.27 -11.32
CA ALA A 118 2.65 15.29 -12.31
C ALA A 118 1.44 16.22 -12.38
N ARG A 119 1.65 17.50 -12.08
CA ARG A 119 0.57 18.51 -12.12
C ARG A 119 -0.12 18.45 -13.48
N SER A 120 -1.33 17.88 -13.50
CA SER A 120 -2.46 18.03 -14.43
C SER A 120 -3.15 16.68 -14.68
N LEU A 121 -4.02 16.30 -13.75
CA LEU A 121 -5.29 15.70 -14.18
C LEU A 121 -6.27 16.87 -14.23
N GLU A 122 -6.23 17.62 -15.33
CA GLU A 122 -7.37 18.44 -15.74
C GLU A 122 -8.50 17.53 -16.23
#